data_AF-A0A183LK56-F1
#
_entry.id   AF-A0A183LK56-F1
#
_cell.length_a   1.000
_cell.length_b   1.000
_cell.length_c   1.000
_cell.angle_alpha   90.00
_cell.angle_beta   90.00
_cell.angle_gamma   90.00
#
_symmetry.space_group_name_H-M   'P 1'
#
loop_
_entity.id
_entity.type
_entity.pdbx_description
1 polymer ?
#
loop_
_entity_poly.entity_id
_entity_poly.type
_entity_poly.pdbx_seq_one_letter_code
_entity_poly.pdbx_strand_id
1 'polypeptide(L)'
;METFALYISENLGTDVAAVRLLLSMFMGFDIVHMFVGIFATLFVNYFFMHSRTAVTFAFGYLIIGSHICNRGTYDINWTTPYCVLCLRMIGLSWDLYDSSKTESQRSVSQRKSALSKFPGVLETLAFSFTPTAFLTGPQFPMRHFQAFIDGSLRPVALLRESTFKHRFIYNAK
;
A
#
# COMPACT_ATOMS: atom_id res chain seq x y z
N MET A 1 -1.29 -21.63 16.04
CA MET A 1 -1.80 -20.26 15.75
C MET A 1 -3.24 -20.10 16.19
N GLU A 2 -4.14 -21.01 15.82
CA GLU A 2 -5.59 -20.88 16.09
C GLU A 2 -5.95 -20.87 17.60
N THR A 3 -5.43 -21.82 18.38
CA THR A 3 -5.62 -21.86 19.85
C THR A 3 -5.03 -20.64 20.56
N PHE A 4 -3.93 -20.09 20.04
CA PHE A 4 -3.31 -18.88 20.59
C PHE A 4 -4.10 -17.62 20.23
N ALA A 5 -4.65 -17.55 19.01
CA ALA A 5 -5.53 -16.47 18.57
C ALA A 5 -6.84 -16.46 19.36
N LEU A 6 -7.43 -17.63 19.63
CA LEU A 6 -8.60 -17.78 20.49
C LEU A 6 -8.33 -17.29 21.92
N TYR A 7 -7.21 -17.70 22.51
CA TYR A 7 -6.81 -17.27 23.84
C TYR A 7 -6.66 -15.74 23.95
N ILE A 8 -6.00 -15.11 22.97
CA ILE A 8 -5.82 -13.65 22.94
C ILE A 8 -7.16 -12.95 22.71
N SER A 9 -7.99 -13.46 21.79
CA SER A 9 -9.32 -12.91 21.49
C SER A 9 -10.23 -12.92 22.71
N GLU A 10 -10.25 -14.02 23.46
CA GLU A 10 -11.06 -14.17 24.68
C GLU A 10 -10.58 -13.23 25.80
N ASN A 11 -9.27 -13.04 25.92
CA ASN A 11 -8.69 -12.17 26.96
C ASN A 11 -8.81 -10.66 26.64
N LEU A 12 -8.89 -10.29 25.35
CA LEU A 12 -9.07 -8.90 24.90
C LEU A 12 -10.52 -8.53 24.55
N GLY A 13 -11.44 -9.51 24.48
CA GLY A 13 -12.82 -9.29 24.04
C GLY A 13 -12.93 -8.84 22.57
N THR A 14 -11.98 -9.23 21.72
CA THR A 14 -11.89 -8.83 20.31
C THR A 14 -12.21 -9.99 19.39
N ASP A 15 -12.62 -9.73 18.15
CA ASP A 15 -12.92 -10.77 17.16
C ASP A 15 -11.71 -11.68 16.86
N VAL A 16 -11.94 -13.00 16.83
CA VAL A 16 -10.91 -14.02 16.61
C VAL A 16 -10.25 -13.86 15.23
N ALA A 17 -11.00 -13.46 14.20
CA ALA A 17 -10.46 -13.30 12.85
C ALA A 17 -9.50 -12.10 12.78
N ALA A 18 -9.78 -11.02 13.51
CA ALA A 18 -8.88 -9.87 13.59
C ALA A 18 -7.55 -10.23 14.26
N VAL A 19 -7.60 -10.97 15.37
CA VAL A 19 -6.40 -11.46 16.07
C VAL A 19 -5.63 -12.45 15.19
N ARG A 20 -6.34 -13.37 14.53
CA ARG A 20 -5.73 -14.35 13.61
C ARG A 20 -5.03 -13.66 12.43
N LEU A 21 -5.65 -12.64 11.84
CA LEU A 21 -5.07 -11.86 10.75
C LEU A 21 -3.77 -11.17 11.21
N LEU A 22 -3.81 -10.44 12.33
CA LEU A 22 -2.63 -9.76 12.88
C LEU A 22 -1.50 -10.75 13.17
N LEU A 23 -1.79 -11.87 13.84
CA LEU A 23 -0.79 -12.88 14.14
C LEU A 23 -0.22 -13.50 12.87
N SER A 24 -1.05 -13.83 11.87
CA SER A 24 -0.57 -14.39 10.60
C SER A 24 0.35 -13.45 9.81
N MET A 25 0.17 -12.13 9.98
CA MET A 25 0.97 -11.13 9.29
C MET A 25 2.33 -10.90 9.94
N PHE A 26 2.43 -11.04 11.26
CA PHE A 26 3.68 -10.81 12.01
C PHE A 26 4.43 -12.09 12.39
N MET A 27 3.75 -13.24 12.43
CA MET A 27 4.32 -14.52 12.83
C MET A 27 3.94 -15.62 11.82
N GLY A 28 4.69 -15.71 10.70
CA GLY A 28 4.52 -16.77 9.72
C GLY A 28 5.51 -16.71 8.54
N PHE A 29 5.62 -17.80 7.78
CA PHE A 29 6.30 -17.85 6.47
C PHE A 29 5.59 -17.00 5.41
N ASP A 30 4.37 -16.57 5.68
CA ASP A 30 3.52 -15.81 4.78
C ASP A 30 4.05 -14.38 4.55
N ILE A 31 4.73 -13.79 5.56
CA ILE A 31 5.37 -12.47 5.40
C ILE A 31 6.48 -12.50 4.34
N VAL A 32 7.17 -13.64 4.19
CA VAL A 32 8.23 -13.81 3.18
C VAL A 32 7.65 -13.68 1.78
N HIS A 33 6.44 -14.21 1.53
CA HIS A 33 5.77 -14.07 0.24
C HIS A 33 5.47 -12.60 -0.10
N MET A 34 5.10 -11.79 0.90
CA MET A 34 4.88 -10.36 0.74
C MET A 34 6.16 -9.62 0.35
N PHE A 35 7.27 -9.91 1.06
CA PHE A 35 8.58 -9.34 0.71
C PHE A 35 9.03 -9.77 -0.68
N VAL A 36 8.93 -11.06 -1.03
CA VAL A 36 9.28 -11.58 -2.35
C VAL A 36 8.47 -10.88 -3.44
N GLY A 37 7.16 -10.67 -3.25
CA GLY A 37 6.32 -9.94 -4.19
C GLY A 37 6.75 -8.49 -4.39
N ILE A 38 7.08 -7.78 -3.31
CA ILE A 38 7.59 -6.38 -3.38
C ILE A 38 8.92 -6.34 -4.13
N PHE A 39 9.90 -7.18 -3.74
CA PHE A 39 11.22 -7.19 -4.35
C PHE A 39 11.18 -7.64 -5.81
N ALA A 40 10.39 -8.64 -6.16
CA ALA A 40 10.21 -9.07 -7.54
C ALA A 40 9.61 -7.94 -8.40
N THR A 41 8.60 -7.23 -7.88
CA THR A 41 7.98 -6.12 -8.61
C THR A 41 8.94 -4.94 -8.74
N LEU A 42 9.71 -4.60 -7.70
CA LEU A 42 10.74 -3.57 -7.76
C LEU A 42 11.84 -3.92 -8.77
N PHE A 43 12.30 -5.17 -8.76
CA PHE A 43 13.31 -5.66 -9.69
C PHE A 43 12.84 -5.50 -11.14
N VAL A 44 11.63 -5.97 -11.45
CA VAL A 44 11.08 -5.85 -12.81
C VAL A 44 10.86 -4.38 -13.21
N ASN A 45 10.35 -3.54 -12.31
CA ASN A 45 10.19 -2.11 -12.60
C ASN A 45 11.52 -1.39 -12.77
N TYR A 46 12.59 -1.82 -12.09
CA TYR A 46 13.92 -1.23 -12.26
C TYR A 46 14.48 -1.50 -13.66
N PHE A 47 14.36 -2.74 -14.16
CA PHE A 47 14.83 -3.09 -15.51
C PHE A 47 13.90 -2.59 -16.64
N PHE A 48 12.59 -2.55 -16.39
CA PHE A 48 11.57 -2.27 -17.41
C PHE A 48 10.70 -1.04 -17.07
N MET A 49 11.30 -0.01 -16.45
CA MET A 49 10.61 1.17 -15.90
C MET A 49 9.63 1.86 -16.86
N HIS A 50 9.96 1.90 -18.15
CA HIS A 50 9.18 2.62 -19.18
C HIS A 50 8.36 1.68 -20.08
N SER A 51 8.28 0.40 -19.74
CA SER A 51 7.61 -0.62 -20.55
C SER A 51 6.34 -1.14 -19.87
N ARG A 52 5.33 -1.47 -20.69
CA ARG A 52 4.10 -2.13 -20.23
C ARG A 52 4.37 -3.53 -19.66
N THR A 53 5.55 -4.11 -19.92
CA THR A 53 5.95 -5.45 -19.46
C THR A 53 6.00 -5.54 -17.94
N ALA A 54 6.41 -4.49 -17.24
CA ALA A 54 6.45 -4.48 -15.77
C ALA A 54 5.05 -4.55 -15.15
N VAL A 55 4.09 -3.83 -15.75
CA VAL A 55 2.68 -3.86 -15.35
C VAL A 55 2.07 -5.24 -15.58
N THR A 56 2.29 -5.83 -16.76
CA THR A 56 1.76 -7.17 -17.08
C THR A 56 2.36 -8.26 -16.19
N PHE A 57 3.64 -8.13 -15.82
CA PHE A 57 4.28 -9.06 -14.88
C PHE A 57 3.67 -8.96 -13.48
N ALA A 58 3.47 -7.74 -12.96
CA ALA A 58 2.85 -7.52 -11.67
C ALA A 58 1.40 -8.06 -11.62
N PHE A 59 0.64 -7.87 -12.70
CA PHE A 59 -0.69 -8.48 -12.85
C PHE A 59 -0.65 -10.01 -12.91
N GLY A 60 0.29 -10.59 -13.67
CA GLY A 60 0.46 -12.03 -13.76
C GLY A 60 0.80 -12.67 -12.41
N TYR A 61 1.67 -12.02 -11.64
CA TYR A 61 2.04 -12.45 -10.29
C TYR A 61 0.83 -12.45 -9.33
N LEU A 62 -0.04 -11.44 -9.42
CA LEU A 62 -1.30 -11.38 -8.66
C LEU A 62 -2.24 -12.53 -9.04
N ILE A 63 -2.41 -12.82 -10.34
CA ILE A 63 -3.33 -13.86 -10.82
C ILE A 63 -2.84 -15.24 -10.39
N ILE A 64 -1.54 -15.52 -10.54
CA ILE A 64 -0.93 -16.79 -10.11
C ILE A 64 -1.06 -16.95 -8.58
N GLY A 65 -0.76 -15.90 -7.81
CA GLY A 65 -0.91 -15.91 -6.36
C GLY A 65 -2.37 -16.16 -5.93
N SER A 66 -3.32 -15.53 -6.61
CA SER A 66 -4.76 -15.72 -6.37
C SER A 66 -5.19 -17.16 -6.70
N HIS A 67 -4.73 -17.73 -7.81
CA HIS A 67 -5.08 -19.10 -8.18
C HIS A 67 -4.45 -20.16 -7.28
N ILE A 68 -3.25 -19.92 -6.75
CA ILE A 68 -2.60 -20.85 -5.83
C ILE A 68 -3.25 -20.78 -4.45
N CYS A 69 -3.49 -19.58 -3.94
CA CYS A 69 -3.93 -19.36 -2.56
C CYS A 69 -5.44 -19.48 -2.35
N ASN A 70 -6.26 -19.31 -3.40
CA ASN A 70 -7.73 -19.30 -3.29
C ASN A 70 -8.38 -20.66 -3.66
N ARG A 71 -7.64 -21.77 -3.59
CA ARG A 71 -8.16 -23.14 -3.83
C ARG A 71 -8.92 -23.71 -2.62
N GLY A 72 -9.87 -22.96 -2.07
CA GLY A 72 -10.60 -23.39 -0.87
C GLY A 72 -11.80 -22.51 -0.51
N THR A 73 -12.31 -22.71 0.70
CA THR A 73 -13.34 -21.85 1.31
C THR A 73 -12.76 -20.45 1.53
N TYR A 74 -13.46 -19.41 1.09
CA TYR A 74 -13.05 -18.02 1.24
C TYR A 74 -12.98 -17.66 2.73
N ASP A 75 -11.77 -17.66 3.27
CA ASP A 75 -11.49 -17.30 4.65
C ASP A 75 -10.54 -16.10 4.68
N ILE A 76 -10.86 -15.09 5.51
CA ILE A 76 -10.07 -13.87 5.65
C ILE A 76 -8.79 -14.25 6.38
N ASN A 77 -7.74 -14.44 5.59
CA ASN A 77 -6.41 -14.87 6.03
C ASN A 77 -5.34 -13.94 5.45
N TRP A 78 -4.06 -14.26 5.66
CA TRP A 78 -2.90 -13.49 5.18
C TRP A 78 -2.91 -13.20 3.66
N THR A 79 -3.70 -13.94 2.89
CA THR A 79 -3.90 -13.75 1.44
C THR A 79 -4.63 -12.45 1.13
N THR A 80 -5.51 -11.98 2.01
CA THR A 80 -6.24 -10.71 1.85
C THR A 80 -5.31 -9.49 1.82
N PRO A 81 -4.44 -9.24 2.82
CA PRO A 81 -3.48 -8.14 2.77
C PRO A 81 -2.43 -8.34 1.67
N TYR A 82 -2.09 -9.58 1.33
CA TYR A 82 -1.20 -9.87 0.19
C TYR A 82 -1.80 -9.40 -1.16
N CYS A 83 -3.08 -9.65 -1.41
CA CYS A 83 -3.75 -9.15 -2.61
C CYS A 83 -3.79 -7.61 -2.65
N VAL A 84 -4.10 -6.96 -1.51
CA VAL A 84 -4.10 -5.48 -1.39
C VAL A 84 -2.70 -4.92 -1.69
N LEU A 85 -1.66 -5.57 -1.19
CA LEU A 85 -0.26 -5.23 -1.45
C LEU A 85 0.09 -5.36 -2.94
N CYS A 86 -0.29 -6.46 -3.59
CA CYS A 86 -0.07 -6.66 -5.02
C CYS A 86 -0.78 -5.60 -5.87
N LEU A 87 -2.03 -5.24 -5.54
CA LEU A 87 -2.75 -4.14 -6.20
C LEU A 87 -2.01 -2.80 -6.07
N ARG A 88 -1.41 -2.55 -4.91
CA ARG A 88 -0.59 -1.36 -4.68
C ARG A 88 0.68 -1.35 -5.52
N MET A 89 1.36 -2.49 -5.63
CA MET A 89 2.55 -2.63 -6.49
C MET A 89 2.21 -2.46 -7.98
N ILE A 90 1.04 -2.93 -8.40
CA ILE A 90 0.52 -2.67 -9.76
C ILE A 90 0.30 -1.16 -9.98
N GLY A 91 -0.30 -0.47 -9.01
CA GLY A 91 -0.47 0.98 -9.05
C GLY A 91 0.87 1.73 -9.18
N LEU A 92 1.88 1.31 -8.41
CA LEU A 92 3.23 1.85 -8.53
C LEU A 92 3.84 1.63 -9.93
N SER A 93 3.69 0.44 -10.50
CA SER A 93 4.14 0.16 -11.88
C SER A 93 3.45 1.06 -12.91
N TRP A 94 2.15 1.35 -12.72
CA TRP A 94 1.41 2.29 -13.56
C TRP A 94 1.90 3.72 -13.41
N ASP A 95 2.15 4.18 -12.18
CA ASP A 95 2.67 5.52 -11.90
C ASP A 95 4.06 5.73 -12.55
N LEU A 96 4.92 4.70 -12.51
CA LEU A 96 6.22 4.70 -13.20
C LEU A 96 6.05 4.69 -14.72
N TYR A 97 5.17 3.83 -15.25
CA TYR A 97 4.92 3.76 -16.69
C TYR A 97 4.33 5.06 -17.24
N ASP A 98 3.39 5.70 -16.54
CA ASP A 98 2.78 6.95 -16.98
C ASP A 98 3.78 8.12 -16.99
N SER A 99 4.88 8.01 -16.24
CA SER A 99 6.00 8.95 -16.32
C SER A 99 6.76 8.90 -17.66
N SER A 100 6.62 7.82 -18.45
CA SER A 100 7.22 7.70 -19.79
C SER A 100 6.49 8.50 -20.87
N LYS A 101 5.21 8.81 -20.67
CA LYS A 101 4.37 9.52 -21.67
C LYS A 101 4.67 11.02 -21.70
N THR A 102 4.47 11.68 -22.82
CA THR A 102 4.61 13.15 -22.90
C THR A 102 3.50 13.84 -22.09
N GLU A 103 3.76 15.02 -21.52
CA GLU A 103 2.76 15.75 -20.70
C GLU A 103 1.44 16.00 -21.41
N SER A 104 1.46 16.20 -22.74
CA SER A 104 0.27 16.40 -23.57
C SER A 104 -0.62 15.16 -23.67
N GLN A 105 -0.09 13.97 -23.39
CA GLN A 105 -0.79 12.68 -23.47
C GLN A 105 -1.32 12.21 -22.10
N ARG A 106 -1.01 12.93 -21.01
CA ARG A 106 -1.40 12.55 -19.65
C ARG A 106 -2.71 13.20 -19.24
N SER A 107 -3.61 12.40 -18.69
CA SER A 107 -4.82 12.91 -18.05
C SER A 107 -4.50 13.76 -16.81
N VAL A 108 -5.49 14.50 -16.29
CA VAL A 108 -5.35 15.29 -15.06
C VAL A 108 -4.91 14.42 -13.87
N SER A 109 -5.45 13.20 -13.74
CA SER A 109 -5.08 12.27 -12.66
C SER A 109 -3.67 11.71 -12.85
N GLN A 110 -3.32 11.31 -14.08
CA GLN A 110 -2.00 10.77 -14.39
C GLN A 110 -0.89 11.79 -14.14
N ARG A 111 -1.12 13.08 -14.40
CA ARG A 111 -0.14 14.12 -14.08
C ARG A 111 0.13 14.25 -12.58
N LYS A 112 -0.88 13.97 -11.73
CA LYS A 112 -0.75 14.02 -10.27
C LYS A 112 -0.04 12.80 -9.71
N SER A 113 -0.24 11.62 -10.30
CA SER A 113 0.30 10.35 -9.79
C SER A 113 1.60 9.90 -10.48
N ALA A 114 1.89 10.36 -11.70
CA ALA A 114 3.06 9.95 -12.47
C ALA A 114 4.35 10.19 -11.71
N LEU A 115 5.19 9.16 -11.67
CA LEU A 115 6.39 9.13 -10.85
C LEU A 115 7.65 9.11 -11.73
N SER A 116 8.25 10.27 -11.95
CA SER A 116 9.44 10.42 -12.80
C SER A 116 10.73 9.88 -12.19
N LYS A 117 10.81 9.75 -10.86
CA LYS A 117 11.98 9.24 -10.15
C LYS A 117 11.64 7.90 -9.54
N PHE A 118 12.48 6.90 -9.76
CA PHE A 118 12.30 5.59 -9.15
C PHE A 118 12.37 5.71 -7.61
N PRO A 119 11.40 5.17 -6.86
CA PRO A 119 11.38 5.29 -5.40
C PRO A 119 12.45 4.40 -4.76
N GLY A 120 12.89 4.78 -3.56
CA GLY A 120 13.82 3.95 -2.79
C GLY A 120 13.20 2.61 -2.39
N VAL A 121 14.04 1.61 -2.11
CA VAL A 121 13.57 0.31 -1.56
C VAL A 121 12.88 0.54 -0.20
N LEU A 122 13.52 1.30 0.69
CA LEU A 122 12.97 1.60 2.01
C LEU A 122 11.66 2.38 1.93
N GLU A 123 11.58 3.35 1.02
CA GLU A 123 10.37 4.13 0.75
C GLU A 123 9.23 3.24 0.23
N THR A 124 9.54 2.31 -0.68
CA THR A 124 8.57 1.35 -1.19
C THR A 124 8.08 0.39 -0.11
N LEU A 125 8.96 -0.04 0.80
CA LEU A 125 8.57 -0.84 1.96
C LEU A 125 7.66 -0.05 2.91
N ALA A 126 7.98 1.21 3.20
CA ALA A 126 7.15 2.06 4.04
C ALA A 126 5.75 2.32 3.42
N PHE A 127 5.70 2.53 2.11
CA PHE A 127 4.46 2.64 1.34
C PHE A 127 3.64 1.34 1.37
N SER A 128 4.32 0.20 1.24
CA SER A 128 3.70 -1.13 1.23
C SER A 128 3.07 -1.48 2.58
N PHE A 129 3.80 -1.26 3.66
CA PHE A 129 3.41 -1.60 5.03
C PHE A 129 2.78 -0.43 5.81
N THR A 130 2.24 0.57 5.11
CA THR A 130 1.48 1.64 5.77
C THR A 130 0.28 1.04 6.51
N PRO A 131 0.19 1.16 7.86
CA PRO A 131 -0.73 0.36 8.68
C PRO A 131 -2.21 0.49 8.27
N THR A 132 -2.63 1.70 7.92
CA THR A 132 -4.01 1.98 7.50
C THR A 132 -4.35 1.33 6.16
N ALA A 133 -3.37 1.19 5.28
CA ALA A 133 -3.57 0.86 3.88
C ALA A 133 -3.23 -0.61 3.57
N PHE A 134 -2.45 -1.25 4.42
CA PHE A 134 -1.98 -2.62 4.21
C PHE A 134 -3.06 -3.68 4.43
N LEU A 135 -3.96 -3.46 5.40
CA LEU A 135 -5.00 -4.43 5.78
C LEU A 135 -6.23 -4.40 4.87
N THR A 136 -6.78 -3.22 4.65
CA THR A 136 -8.01 -3.01 3.86
C THR A 136 -8.12 -1.59 3.27
N GLY A 137 -7.24 -0.68 3.70
CA GLY A 137 -7.43 0.74 3.45
C GLY A 137 -7.35 1.15 1.99
N PRO A 138 -7.71 2.42 1.72
CA PRO A 138 -7.83 2.93 0.36
C PRO A 138 -6.51 2.81 -0.39
N GLN A 139 -6.59 2.52 -1.68
CA GLN A 139 -5.45 2.58 -2.58
C GLN A 139 -5.10 4.04 -2.87
N PHE A 140 -3.83 4.41 -2.70
CA PHE A 140 -3.32 5.74 -3.03
C PHE A 140 -1.99 5.63 -3.79
N PRO A 141 -1.69 6.62 -4.66
CA PRO A 141 -0.46 6.60 -5.46
C PRO A 141 0.78 6.94 -4.61
N MET A 142 1.96 6.51 -5.07
CA MET A 142 3.23 6.76 -4.36
C MET A 142 3.49 8.26 -4.17
N ARG A 143 3.11 9.10 -5.13
CA ARG A 143 3.18 10.57 -5.03
C ARG A 143 2.42 11.12 -3.82
N HIS A 144 1.29 10.51 -3.47
CA HIS A 144 0.52 10.90 -2.29
C HIS A 144 1.26 10.52 -1.01
N PHE A 145 1.89 9.34 -0.99
CA PHE A 145 2.74 8.90 0.12
C PHE A 145 3.94 9.84 0.34
N GLN A 146 4.61 10.21 -0.75
CA GLN A 146 5.72 11.17 -0.72
C GLN A 146 5.27 12.52 -0.16
N ALA A 147 4.16 13.06 -0.67
CA ALA A 147 3.62 14.32 -0.18
C ALA A 147 3.16 14.24 1.30
N PHE A 148 2.76 13.05 1.78
CA PHE A 148 2.46 12.82 3.18
C PHE A 148 3.72 12.91 4.05
N ILE A 149 4.79 12.22 3.66
CA ILE A 149 6.08 12.23 4.36
C ILE A 149 6.68 13.64 4.35
N ASP A 150 6.63 14.34 3.21
CA ASP A 150 7.12 15.70 3.05
C ASP A 150 6.27 16.74 3.81
N GLY A 151 5.09 16.35 4.30
CA GLY A 151 4.14 17.24 4.98
C GLY A 151 3.43 18.24 4.06
N SER A 152 3.64 18.16 2.74
CA SER A 152 3.06 19.04 1.73
C SER A 152 1.58 18.74 1.43
N LEU A 153 1.07 17.58 1.85
CA LEU A 153 -0.36 17.26 1.81
C LEU A 153 -1.20 18.10 2.75
N ARG A 154 -0.60 18.74 3.76
CA ARG A 154 -1.35 19.65 4.62
C ARG A 154 -1.81 20.79 3.72
N PRO A 155 -3.11 21.11 3.66
CA PRO A 155 -3.48 22.39 3.11
C PRO A 155 -2.62 23.41 3.85
N VAL A 156 -1.98 24.31 3.10
CA VAL A 156 -1.51 25.56 3.70
C VAL A 156 -2.81 26.19 4.18
N ALA A 157 -3.21 25.85 5.42
CA ALA A 157 -4.05 26.72 6.19
C ALA A 157 -3.28 28.03 6.07
N LEU A 158 -3.83 28.96 5.31
CA LEU A 158 -3.39 30.34 5.36
C LEU A 158 -3.53 30.68 6.83
N LEU A 159 -2.45 30.48 7.59
CA LEU A 159 -2.28 30.98 8.93
C LEU A 159 -2.09 32.48 8.73
N ARG A 160 -3.15 33.12 8.23
CA ARG A 160 -3.34 34.54 8.26
C ARG A 160 -3.48 34.85 9.73
N GLU A 161 -2.34 35.12 10.37
CA GLU A 161 -2.23 35.76 11.68
C GLU A 161 -3.26 35.24 12.70
N SER A 162 -3.33 33.93 12.92
CA SER A 162 -4.21 33.40 13.97
C SER A 162 -3.40 33.09 15.21
N THR A 163 -3.48 34.01 16.16
CA THR A 163 -2.92 33.91 17.51
C THR A 163 -3.29 32.58 18.17
N PHE A 164 -2.38 32.03 18.99
CA PHE A 164 -2.45 30.74 19.69
C PHE A 164 -3.83 30.32 20.23
N LYS A 165 -4.64 31.28 20.73
CA LYS A 165 -5.99 31.04 21.26
C LYS A 165 -6.98 30.51 20.22
N HIS A 166 -6.89 30.95 18.97
CA HIS A 166 -7.81 30.52 17.91
C HIS A 166 -7.53 29.09 17.43
N ARG A 167 -6.30 28.61 17.65
CA ARG A 167 -5.83 27.27 17.26
C ARG A 167 -6.37 26.17 18.17
N PHE A 168 -6.59 26.46 19.45
CA PHE A 168 -6.97 25.46 20.47
C PHE A 168 -8.39 25.64 21.03
N ILE A 169 -8.95 26.86 21.06
CA ILE A 169 -10.26 27.09 21.70
C ILE A 169 -11.41 26.97 20.69
N TYR A 170 -11.23 27.47 19.46
CA TYR A 170 -12.34 27.62 18.51
C TYR A 170 -12.35 26.61 17.36
N ASN A 171 -11.27 25.84 17.17
CA ASN A 171 -11.18 24.80 16.15
C ASN A 171 -11.10 23.39 16.78
N ALA A 172 -11.88 23.17 17.84
CA ALA A 172 -12.17 21.85 18.35
C ALA A 172 -13.44 21.32 17.66
N LYS A 173 -13.27 20.69 16.50
CA LYS A 173 -14.21 19.72 15.94
C LYS A 173 -13.44 18.56 15.35
#